data_AF-A0A101E2P9-F1
#
_entry.id   AF-A0A101E2P9-F1
#
_cell.length_a   1.000
_cell.length_b   1.000
_cell.length_c   1.000
_cell.angle_alpha   90.00
_cell.angle_beta   90.00
_cell.angle_gamma   90.00
#
_symmetry.space_group_name_H-M   'P 1'
#
loop_
_entity.id
_entity.type
_entity.pdbx_description
1 polymer ?
#
loop_
_entity_poly.entity_id
_entity_poly.type
_entity_poly.pdbx_seq_one_letter_code
_entity_poly.pdbx_strand_id
1 'polypeptide(L)'
;MPNIFVEELVHTPIEKQVIEIVERKGIGHPDSLADGMAEAMSRELSREYIRRFGAVLHHNTDETQIVAGRSNPQFGGGEVIEPIYVLLVGRATKFFNGEYIPTDKIALKAARDYIRQHMQNLDPELDVVFNVRLGEGSTDLQDVFRRKSGNVALANDTSFGIGFAPLSETERLVFNVERRIYEEFRKKNPAIGEDVKVMGLREKDRISLTIAAAFVDRYVANIKEYDAIKEELENFVKEISSEYTEREVEVFVNTADDYETGCVYLTVTGTSAENGDDGSVGRGNRCNGLITPGRPMSMEASSGKNPINHVGKIYNLLANQIAARIAEEVEGVEEVYVRILSQIGKPINEPKALSVQVIPKSGYDISKLERPARDIAEEMIANVGKITDMVIEGKVRTF
;
A
#
# COMPACT_ATOMS: atom_id res chain seq x y z
N MET A 1 3.05 8.82 -30.51
CA MET A 1 3.27 9.84 -29.46
C MET A 1 2.16 9.67 -28.44
N PRO A 2 2.48 9.66 -27.14
CA PRO A 2 1.48 9.50 -26.07
C PRO A 2 0.52 10.69 -26.03
N ASN A 3 -0.76 10.43 -25.70
CA ASN A 3 -1.78 11.47 -25.55
C ASN A 3 -1.64 12.15 -24.18
N ILE A 4 -0.75 13.14 -24.09
CA ILE A 4 -0.48 13.89 -22.86
C ILE A 4 -1.23 15.22 -22.89
N PHE A 5 -2.00 15.47 -21.83
CA PHE A 5 -2.75 16.70 -21.60
C PHE A 5 -2.28 17.32 -20.31
N VAL A 6 -1.85 18.58 -20.36
CA VAL A 6 -1.50 19.36 -19.18
C VAL A 6 -2.47 20.52 -19.10
N GLU A 7 -3.10 20.70 -17.95
CA GLU A 7 -4.10 21.76 -17.75
C GLU A 7 -4.02 22.35 -16.34
N GLU A 8 -4.49 23.58 -16.20
CA GLU A 8 -4.69 24.21 -14.91
C GLU A 8 -5.93 23.65 -14.22
N LEU A 9 -5.82 23.33 -12.94
CA LEU A 9 -6.93 22.96 -12.09
C LEU A 9 -7.28 24.10 -11.15
N VAL A 10 -8.46 24.70 -11.36
CA VAL A 10 -9.01 25.70 -10.44
C VAL A 10 -9.72 24.98 -9.30
N HIS A 11 -9.00 24.73 -8.22
CA HIS A 11 -9.50 24.10 -7.01
C HIS A 11 -8.80 24.67 -5.78
N THR A 12 -9.44 24.62 -4.61
CA THR A 12 -8.79 24.97 -3.34
C THR A 12 -7.75 23.90 -3.00
N PRO A 13 -6.45 24.24 -2.89
CA PRO A 13 -5.43 23.29 -2.42
C PRO A 13 -5.83 22.62 -1.11
N ILE A 14 -5.46 21.36 -0.92
CA ILE A 14 -5.78 20.55 0.25
C ILE A 14 -5.42 21.28 1.54
N GLU A 15 -4.22 21.85 1.60
CA GLU A 15 -3.73 22.65 2.73
C GLU A 15 -4.63 23.85 3.11
N LYS A 16 -5.39 24.36 2.14
CA LYS A 16 -6.26 25.54 2.31
C LYS A 16 -7.72 25.16 2.53
N GLN A 17 -8.06 23.86 2.50
CA GLN A 17 -9.39 23.38 2.84
C GLN A 17 -9.60 23.38 4.35
N VAL A 18 -10.86 23.56 4.77
CA VAL A 18 -11.25 23.63 6.18
C VAL A 18 -11.12 22.26 6.85
N ILE A 19 -11.43 21.19 6.13
CA ILE A 19 -11.39 19.81 6.62
C ILE A 19 -10.50 18.98 5.70
N GLU A 20 -9.66 18.15 6.30
CA GLU A 20 -8.91 17.10 5.60
C GLU A 20 -8.92 15.83 6.44
N ILE A 21 -9.11 14.69 5.78
CA ILE A 21 -9.13 13.36 6.41
C ILE A 21 -8.08 12.53 5.70
N VAL A 22 -7.23 11.86 6.47
CA VAL A 22 -6.20 10.94 5.96
C VAL A 22 -6.16 9.72 6.85
N GLU A 23 -6.10 8.54 6.26
CA GLU A 23 -5.93 7.29 6.99
C GLU A 23 -4.74 6.51 6.43
N ARG A 24 -4.06 5.79 7.32
CA ARG A 24 -3.08 4.77 6.98
C ARG A 24 -3.31 3.52 7.82
N LYS A 25 -3.42 2.39 7.15
CA LYS A 25 -3.44 1.05 7.75
C LYS A 25 -2.01 0.49 7.73
N GLY A 26 -1.44 0.26 8.90
CA GLY A 26 -0.10 -0.26 9.06
C GLY A 26 0.03 -1.72 8.65
N ILE A 27 1.25 -2.25 8.72
CA ILE A 27 1.57 -3.53 8.07
C ILE A 27 0.87 -4.76 8.67
N GLY A 28 0.56 -4.73 9.96
CA GLY A 28 -0.18 -5.80 10.64
C GLY A 28 -1.70 -5.69 10.55
N HIS A 29 -2.24 -4.60 9.98
CA HIS A 29 -3.67 -4.49 9.74
C HIS A 29 -4.13 -5.57 8.74
N PRO A 30 -5.26 -6.27 8.94
CA PRO A 30 -5.69 -7.39 8.09
C PRO A 30 -5.71 -7.08 6.58
N ASP A 31 -6.25 -5.93 6.17
CA ASP A 31 -6.20 -5.50 4.76
C ASP A 31 -4.76 -5.33 4.22
N SER A 32 -3.86 -4.75 4.99
CA SER A 32 -2.46 -4.56 4.61
C SER A 32 -1.67 -5.88 4.58
N LEU A 33 -1.99 -6.82 5.47
CA LEU A 33 -1.48 -8.18 5.43
C LEU A 33 -1.92 -8.89 4.14
N ALA A 34 -3.19 -8.73 3.74
CA ALA A 34 -3.71 -9.30 2.50
C ALA A 34 -3.00 -8.72 1.27
N ASP A 35 -2.85 -7.38 1.20
CA ASP A 35 -2.09 -6.69 0.16
C ASP A 35 -0.62 -7.16 0.12
N GLY A 36 0.03 -7.24 1.28
CA GLY A 36 1.41 -7.67 1.40
C GLY A 36 1.67 -9.10 0.94
N MET A 37 0.83 -10.05 1.37
CA MET A 37 0.90 -11.44 0.90
C MET A 37 0.63 -11.55 -0.60
N ALA A 38 -0.37 -10.82 -1.11
CA ALA A 38 -0.69 -10.78 -2.53
C ALA A 38 0.51 -10.32 -3.37
N GLU A 39 1.16 -9.24 -2.95
CA GLU A 39 2.35 -8.71 -3.63
C GLU A 39 3.56 -9.64 -3.52
N ALA A 40 3.78 -10.26 -2.36
CA ALA A 40 4.85 -11.24 -2.17
C ALA A 40 4.69 -12.45 -3.13
N MET A 41 3.47 -12.96 -3.28
CA MET A 41 3.17 -14.04 -4.24
C MET A 41 3.47 -13.62 -5.69
N SER A 42 3.02 -12.43 -6.10
CA SER A 42 3.26 -11.90 -7.45
C SER A 42 4.76 -11.77 -7.77
N ARG A 43 5.54 -11.28 -6.81
CA ARG A 43 7.00 -11.13 -6.94
C ARG A 43 7.71 -12.47 -7.05
N GLU A 44 7.38 -13.44 -6.20
CA GLU A 44 8.01 -14.76 -6.23
C GLU A 44 7.63 -15.57 -7.47
N LEU A 45 6.37 -15.47 -7.93
CA LEU A 45 5.96 -16.06 -9.22
C LEU A 45 6.73 -15.41 -10.38
N SER A 46 6.84 -14.07 -10.40
CA SER A 46 7.61 -13.34 -11.41
C SER A 46 9.07 -13.79 -11.46
N ARG A 47 9.73 -13.91 -10.30
CA ARG A 47 11.11 -14.40 -10.18
C ARG A 47 11.27 -15.82 -10.69
N GLU A 48 10.36 -16.72 -10.34
CA GLU A 48 10.40 -18.11 -10.81
C GLU A 48 10.22 -18.20 -12.33
N TYR A 49 9.30 -17.44 -12.90
CA TYR A 49 9.11 -17.39 -14.35
C TYR A 49 10.34 -16.85 -15.08
N ILE A 50 10.96 -15.80 -14.57
CA ILE A 50 12.23 -15.28 -15.11
C ILE A 50 13.32 -16.34 -15.01
N ARG A 51 13.45 -17.03 -13.87
CA ARG A 51 14.48 -18.05 -13.65
C ARG A 51 14.34 -19.23 -14.63
N ARG A 52 13.12 -19.70 -14.88
CA ARG A 52 12.86 -20.86 -15.75
C ARG A 52 12.81 -20.51 -17.23
N PHE A 53 12.19 -19.39 -17.56
CA PHE A 53 11.78 -19.07 -18.94
C PHE A 53 12.37 -17.76 -19.45
N GLY A 54 13.10 -17.00 -18.63
CA GLY A 54 13.69 -15.71 -19.01
C GLY A 54 12.66 -14.61 -19.26
N ALA A 55 11.42 -14.78 -18.77
CA ALA A 55 10.35 -13.79 -18.90
C ALA A 55 9.28 -14.05 -17.83
N VAL A 56 8.59 -13.01 -17.39
CA VAL A 56 7.41 -13.14 -16.52
C VAL A 56 6.23 -13.68 -17.31
N LEU A 57 5.56 -14.73 -16.81
CA LEU A 57 4.33 -15.28 -17.41
C LEU A 57 3.08 -14.64 -16.79
N HIS A 58 1.91 -14.92 -17.38
CA HIS A 58 0.65 -14.39 -16.89
C HIS A 58 0.34 -14.89 -15.47
N HIS A 59 0.04 -13.95 -14.58
CA HIS A 59 -0.46 -14.21 -13.23
C HIS A 59 -1.07 -12.94 -12.67
N ASN A 60 -2.05 -13.07 -11.76
CA ASN A 60 -2.60 -12.01 -10.91
C ASN A 60 -3.03 -12.66 -9.59
N THR A 61 -2.48 -12.23 -8.47
CA THR A 61 -2.71 -12.80 -7.13
C THR A 61 -3.36 -11.80 -6.18
N ASP A 62 -4.16 -10.91 -6.74
CA ASP A 62 -4.74 -9.70 -6.15
C ASP A 62 -6.12 -9.92 -5.51
N GLU A 63 -6.43 -11.15 -5.11
CA GLU A 63 -7.75 -11.54 -4.59
C GLU A 63 -7.65 -12.26 -3.23
N THR A 64 -6.54 -12.05 -2.51
CA THR A 64 -6.31 -12.66 -1.18
C THR A 64 -7.34 -12.19 -0.17
N GLN A 65 -7.89 -13.14 0.61
CA GLN A 65 -8.84 -12.89 1.70
C GLN A 65 -8.30 -13.44 3.01
N ILE A 66 -8.52 -12.71 4.08
CA ILE A 66 -8.23 -13.08 5.47
C ILE A 66 -9.57 -13.13 6.20
N VAL A 67 -9.86 -14.26 6.81
CA VAL A 67 -10.98 -14.45 7.74
C VAL A 67 -10.41 -14.51 9.13
N ALA A 68 -10.95 -13.70 10.02
CA ALA A 68 -10.44 -13.59 11.38
C ALA A 68 -10.48 -14.93 12.12
N GLY A 69 -9.46 -15.14 12.95
CA GLY A 69 -9.44 -16.22 13.91
C GLY A 69 -10.24 -15.88 15.17
N ARG A 70 -9.89 -16.57 16.25
CA ARG A 70 -10.33 -16.26 17.60
C ARG A 70 -9.17 -16.41 18.56
N SER A 71 -8.99 -15.45 19.46
CA SER A 71 -7.98 -15.52 20.52
C SER A 71 -8.59 -15.26 21.89
N ASN A 72 -7.80 -15.52 22.92
CA ASN A 72 -8.09 -15.17 24.30
C ASN A 72 -6.89 -14.41 24.89
N PRO A 73 -6.69 -13.13 24.52
CA PRO A 73 -5.57 -12.34 24.99
C PRO A 73 -5.65 -12.14 26.51
N GLN A 74 -4.51 -12.28 27.18
CA GLN A 74 -4.41 -12.08 28.63
C GLN A 74 -3.11 -11.39 28.98
N PHE A 75 -3.15 -10.48 29.95
CA PHE A 75 -1.93 -9.90 30.50
C PHE A 75 -0.93 -11.00 30.91
N GLY A 76 0.31 -10.90 30.44
CA GLY A 76 1.36 -11.89 30.65
C GLY A 76 1.37 -13.06 29.66
N GLY A 77 0.39 -13.13 28.75
CA GLY A 77 0.33 -14.09 27.65
C GLY A 77 -0.99 -14.86 27.61
N GLY A 78 -1.73 -14.69 26.52
CA GLY A 78 -2.91 -15.46 26.16
C GLY A 78 -2.60 -16.52 25.11
N GLU A 79 -3.63 -16.98 24.42
CA GLU A 79 -3.52 -18.02 23.40
C GLU A 79 -4.46 -17.75 22.21
N VAL A 80 -4.03 -18.19 21.02
CA VAL A 80 -4.91 -18.28 19.84
C VAL A 80 -5.77 -19.54 19.97
N ILE A 81 -7.09 -19.37 19.91
CA ILE A 81 -8.08 -20.45 20.08
C ILE A 81 -8.46 -21.05 18.72
N GLU A 82 -8.70 -20.19 17.72
CA GLU A 82 -9.01 -20.57 16.36
C GLU A 82 -8.03 -19.81 15.43
N PRO A 83 -7.29 -20.51 14.56
CA PRO A 83 -6.30 -19.87 13.71
C PRO A 83 -6.97 -18.96 12.68
N ILE A 84 -6.24 -17.93 12.27
CA ILE A 84 -6.62 -17.05 11.16
C ILE A 84 -6.72 -17.90 9.89
N TYR A 85 -7.77 -17.73 9.09
CA TYR A 85 -7.88 -18.42 7.82
C TYR A 85 -7.53 -17.48 6.65
N VAL A 86 -6.56 -17.88 5.83
CA VAL A 86 -6.11 -17.10 4.67
C VAL A 86 -6.39 -17.86 3.38
N LEU A 87 -7.22 -17.28 2.52
CA LEU A 87 -7.50 -17.78 1.19
C LEU A 87 -6.68 -17.02 0.14
N LEU A 88 -5.69 -17.70 -0.42
CA LEU A 88 -4.81 -17.17 -1.47
C LEU A 88 -5.42 -17.46 -2.84
N VAL A 89 -6.06 -16.45 -3.45
CA VAL A 89 -6.79 -16.56 -4.73
C VAL A 89 -6.07 -15.79 -5.84
N GLY A 90 -6.29 -16.23 -7.08
CA GLY A 90 -5.81 -15.52 -8.26
C GLY A 90 -5.74 -16.41 -9.49
N ARG A 91 -4.95 -15.97 -10.47
CA ARG A 91 -4.58 -16.70 -11.67
C ARG A 91 -3.06 -16.84 -11.74
N ALA A 92 -2.57 -17.99 -12.19
CA ALA A 92 -1.15 -18.19 -12.51
C ALA A 92 -0.99 -19.20 -13.65
N THR A 93 0.02 -19.03 -14.48
CA THR A 93 0.39 -20.03 -15.49
C THR A 93 1.09 -21.21 -14.82
N LYS A 94 0.40 -22.37 -14.78
CA LYS A 94 0.88 -23.59 -14.12
C LYS A 94 1.63 -24.54 -15.04
N PHE A 95 1.49 -24.36 -16.35
CA PHE A 95 2.19 -25.14 -17.36
C PHE A 95 2.60 -24.24 -18.51
N PHE A 96 3.86 -24.34 -18.93
CA PHE A 96 4.39 -23.55 -20.05
C PHE A 96 5.57 -24.26 -20.69
N ASN A 97 5.64 -24.26 -22.02
CA ASN A 97 6.73 -24.89 -22.79
C ASN A 97 7.07 -26.33 -22.38
N GLY A 98 6.06 -27.15 -22.07
CA GLY A 98 6.28 -28.56 -21.70
C GLY A 98 6.60 -28.80 -20.22
N GLU A 99 6.68 -27.75 -19.40
CA GLU A 99 7.05 -27.85 -17.98
C GLU A 99 5.90 -27.44 -17.05
N TYR A 100 5.71 -28.23 -15.98
CA TYR A 100 4.85 -27.86 -14.86
C TYR A 100 5.58 -26.92 -13.90
N ILE A 101 4.85 -25.91 -13.44
CA ILE A 101 5.32 -24.86 -12.54
C ILE A 101 4.52 -25.01 -11.24
N PRO A 102 5.18 -25.20 -10.09
CA PRO A 102 4.50 -25.45 -8.83
C PRO A 102 3.99 -24.12 -8.22
N THR A 103 3.10 -23.41 -8.93
CA THR A 103 2.62 -22.07 -8.57
C THR A 103 2.04 -22.02 -7.17
N ASP A 104 1.28 -23.04 -6.78
CA ASP A 104 0.57 -23.05 -5.51
C ASP A 104 1.54 -23.23 -4.34
N LYS A 105 2.61 -24.03 -4.55
CA LYS A 105 3.71 -24.18 -3.59
C LYS A 105 4.49 -22.87 -3.43
N ILE A 106 4.74 -22.16 -4.54
CA ILE A 106 5.45 -20.88 -4.53
C ILE A 106 4.63 -19.83 -3.79
N ALA A 107 3.33 -19.73 -4.10
CA ALA A 107 2.39 -18.82 -3.47
C ALA A 107 2.28 -19.06 -1.96
N LEU A 108 2.09 -20.32 -1.54
CA LEU A 108 2.06 -20.69 -0.12
C LEU A 108 3.34 -20.29 0.61
N LYS A 109 4.50 -20.60 0.01
CA LYS A 109 5.80 -20.23 0.59
C LYS A 109 5.93 -18.71 0.72
N ALA A 110 5.60 -17.96 -0.32
CA ALA A 110 5.71 -16.50 -0.34
C ALA A 110 4.83 -15.85 0.73
N ALA A 111 3.58 -16.31 0.89
CA ALA A 111 2.68 -15.80 1.91
C ALA A 111 3.18 -16.10 3.34
N ARG A 112 3.66 -17.33 3.59
CA ARG A 112 4.25 -17.71 4.88
C ARG A 112 5.50 -16.89 5.20
N ASP A 113 6.38 -16.73 4.22
CA ASP A 113 7.62 -15.95 4.39
C ASP A 113 7.32 -14.46 4.61
N TYR A 114 6.27 -13.92 3.99
CA TYR A 114 5.79 -12.57 4.25
C TYR A 114 5.38 -12.40 5.73
N ILE A 115 4.57 -13.32 6.27
CA ILE A 115 4.21 -13.30 7.70
C ILE A 115 5.46 -13.39 8.58
N ARG A 116 6.37 -14.34 8.33
CA ARG A 116 7.63 -14.49 9.11
C ARG A 116 8.48 -13.22 9.12
N GLN A 117 8.49 -12.49 8.01
CA GLN A 117 9.31 -11.29 7.87
C GLN A 117 8.68 -10.08 8.56
N HIS A 118 7.35 -10.00 8.59
CA HIS A 118 6.65 -8.78 8.97
C HIS A 118 5.92 -8.85 10.31
N MET A 119 5.58 -10.05 10.79
CA MET A 119 4.87 -10.27 12.05
C MET A 119 5.75 -11.05 13.03
N GLN A 120 6.11 -10.44 14.15
CA GLN A 120 7.02 -11.04 15.12
C GLN A 120 6.35 -12.15 15.96
N ASN A 121 5.07 -12.01 16.28
CA ASN A 121 4.36 -12.87 17.23
C ASN A 121 3.24 -13.71 16.58
N LEU A 122 3.12 -13.69 15.25
CA LEU A 122 2.18 -14.52 14.48
C LEU A 122 2.94 -15.68 13.81
N ASP A 123 2.68 -16.92 14.23
CA ASP A 123 3.27 -18.11 13.63
C ASP A 123 2.45 -18.57 12.41
N PRO A 124 2.98 -18.50 11.17
CA PRO A 124 2.23 -18.91 9.98
C PRO A 124 2.02 -20.43 9.85
N GLU A 125 2.60 -21.25 10.73
CA GLU A 125 2.38 -22.69 10.77
C GLU A 125 1.35 -23.11 11.83
N LEU A 126 1.24 -22.36 12.93
CA LEU A 126 0.37 -22.69 14.07
C LEU A 126 -0.87 -21.79 14.15
N ASP A 127 -0.71 -20.49 13.90
CA ASP A 127 -1.75 -19.48 14.11
C ASP A 127 -2.53 -19.18 12.82
N VAL A 128 -2.11 -19.74 11.67
CA VAL A 128 -2.69 -19.45 10.35
C VAL A 128 -2.93 -20.71 9.53
N VAL A 129 -4.15 -20.86 9.01
CA VAL A 129 -4.50 -21.88 8.02
C VAL A 129 -4.54 -21.26 6.63
N PHE A 130 -3.61 -21.68 5.78
CA PHE A 130 -3.56 -21.24 4.39
C PHE A 130 -4.30 -22.20 3.46
N ASN A 131 -5.14 -21.64 2.59
CA ASN A 131 -5.76 -22.35 1.48
C ASN A 131 -5.40 -21.67 0.16
N VAL A 132 -4.72 -22.41 -0.73
CA VAL A 132 -4.32 -21.89 -2.04
C VAL A 132 -5.32 -22.32 -3.11
N ARG A 133 -5.91 -21.35 -3.79
CA ARG A 133 -6.88 -21.55 -4.88
C ARG A 133 -6.52 -20.74 -6.11
N LEU A 134 -5.25 -20.82 -6.55
CA LEU A 134 -4.84 -20.22 -7.81
C LEU A 134 -5.47 -20.97 -8.98
N GLY A 135 -6.27 -20.28 -9.79
CA GLY A 135 -6.76 -20.79 -11.06
C GLY A 135 -5.68 -20.75 -12.13
N GLU A 136 -5.86 -21.52 -13.20
CA GLU A 136 -4.96 -21.45 -14.35
C GLU A 136 -5.22 -20.16 -15.14
N GLY A 137 -4.14 -19.43 -15.44
CA GLY A 137 -4.13 -18.33 -16.38
C GLY A 137 -3.42 -18.74 -17.67
N SER A 138 -4.03 -18.42 -18.81
CA SER A 138 -3.46 -18.66 -20.13
C SER A 138 -2.32 -17.68 -20.42
N THR A 139 -1.11 -18.19 -20.70
CA THR A 139 -0.04 -17.36 -21.26
C THR A 139 0.01 -17.52 -22.77
N ASP A 140 -0.10 -16.41 -23.51
CA ASP A 140 0.13 -16.38 -24.95
C ASP A 140 1.64 -16.41 -25.25
N LEU A 141 2.07 -17.43 -26.00
CA LEU A 141 3.45 -17.60 -26.46
C LEU A 141 3.91 -16.40 -27.30
N GLN A 142 3.07 -15.89 -28.18
CA GLN A 142 3.40 -14.73 -29.01
C GLN A 142 3.66 -13.49 -28.16
N ASP A 143 2.89 -13.30 -27.08
CA ASP A 143 3.14 -12.19 -26.13
C ASP A 143 4.46 -12.35 -25.39
N VAL A 144 4.84 -13.57 -25.01
CA VAL A 144 6.16 -13.84 -24.40
C VAL A 144 7.28 -13.53 -25.39
N PHE A 145 7.18 -14.01 -26.64
CA PHE A 145 8.20 -13.75 -27.67
C PHE A 145 8.29 -12.27 -28.05
N ARG A 146 7.16 -11.57 -28.16
CA ARG A 146 7.12 -10.12 -28.41
C ARG A 146 7.90 -9.36 -27.34
N ARG A 147 7.67 -9.68 -26.06
CA ARG A 147 8.37 -9.05 -24.93
C ARG A 147 9.86 -9.35 -24.93
N LYS A 148 10.27 -10.59 -25.18
CA LYS A 148 11.69 -10.96 -25.32
C LYS A 148 12.40 -10.25 -26.47
N SER A 149 11.65 -9.84 -27.49
CA SER A 149 12.17 -9.09 -28.63
C SER A 149 12.25 -7.58 -28.38
N GLY A 150 12.04 -7.12 -27.13
CA GLY A 150 12.12 -5.72 -26.74
C GLY A 150 10.85 -4.90 -26.99
N ASN A 151 9.74 -5.53 -27.38
CA ASN A 151 8.48 -4.80 -27.57
C ASN A 151 7.82 -4.46 -26.23
N VAL A 152 7.21 -3.28 -26.17
CA VAL A 152 6.42 -2.84 -25.02
C VAL A 152 5.19 -3.74 -24.86
N ALA A 153 4.87 -4.09 -23.62
CA ALA A 153 3.73 -4.93 -23.31
C ALA A 153 2.41 -4.23 -23.68
N LEU A 154 1.41 -5.01 -24.09
CA LEU A 154 0.06 -4.52 -24.32
C LEU A 154 -0.74 -4.56 -23.02
N ALA A 155 -1.50 -3.50 -22.73
CA ALA A 155 -2.37 -3.39 -21.57
C ALA A 155 -3.34 -4.58 -21.49
N ASN A 156 -3.40 -5.20 -20.33
CA ASN A 156 -4.28 -6.35 -20.07
C ASN A 156 -5.75 -5.96 -19.95
N ASP A 157 -6.04 -4.71 -19.61
CA ASP A 157 -7.36 -4.20 -19.31
C ASP A 157 -7.49 -2.72 -19.69
N THR A 158 -8.71 -2.19 -19.61
CA THR A 158 -9.03 -0.75 -19.69
C THR A 158 -9.26 -0.21 -18.28
N SER A 159 -8.16 0.06 -17.58
CA SER A 159 -8.14 0.63 -16.23
C SER A 159 -7.40 1.97 -16.18
N PHE A 160 -7.40 2.59 -15.00
CA PHE A 160 -6.72 3.86 -14.76
C PHE A 160 -5.90 3.87 -13.46
N GLY A 161 -4.79 4.59 -13.50
CA GLY A 161 -3.97 4.90 -12.32
C GLY A 161 -4.04 6.39 -11.97
N ILE A 162 -3.99 6.69 -10.68
CA ILE A 162 -4.00 8.07 -10.16
C ILE A 162 -2.85 8.25 -9.18
N GLY A 163 -2.16 9.38 -9.28
CA GLY A 163 -1.14 9.81 -8.33
C GLY A 163 -1.22 11.32 -8.14
N PHE A 164 -0.66 11.80 -7.04
CA PHE A 164 -0.61 13.23 -6.74
C PHE A 164 0.63 13.58 -5.93
N ALA A 165 1.00 14.85 -5.95
CA ALA A 165 2.09 15.40 -5.16
C ALA A 165 1.96 16.92 -5.01
N PRO A 166 2.65 17.56 -4.04
CA PRO A 166 3.25 16.90 -2.88
C PRO A 166 2.18 16.35 -1.93
N LEU A 167 2.60 15.53 -0.97
CA LEU A 167 1.75 15.21 0.18
C LEU A 167 1.56 16.46 1.04
N SER A 168 0.35 16.67 1.57
CA SER A 168 0.04 17.69 2.57
C SER A 168 0.78 17.40 3.89
N GLU A 169 0.80 18.35 4.81
CA GLU A 169 1.29 18.19 6.17
C GLU A 169 0.55 17.05 6.89
N THR A 170 -0.79 16.99 6.79
CA THR A 170 -1.59 15.92 7.40
C THR A 170 -1.24 14.56 6.79
N GLU A 171 -1.10 14.49 5.46
CA GLU A 171 -0.72 13.26 4.74
C GLU A 171 0.68 12.79 5.14
N ARG A 172 1.65 13.71 5.19
CA ARG A 172 3.02 13.41 5.64
C ARG A 172 3.05 12.98 7.09
N LEU A 173 2.29 13.64 7.97
CA LEU A 173 2.22 13.32 9.38
C LEU A 173 1.66 11.91 9.59
N VAL A 174 0.48 11.60 9.03
CA VAL A 174 -0.14 10.27 9.13
C VAL A 174 0.76 9.18 8.55
N PHE A 175 1.36 9.42 7.38
CA PHE A 175 2.28 8.47 6.75
C PHE A 175 3.50 8.17 7.63
N ASN A 176 4.12 9.20 8.22
CA ASN A 176 5.34 9.02 8.99
C ASN A 176 5.08 8.57 10.43
N VAL A 177 3.96 8.92 11.06
CA VAL A 177 3.62 8.44 12.41
C VAL A 177 3.55 6.90 12.43
N GLU A 178 2.80 6.28 11.53
CA GLU A 178 2.74 4.80 11.45
C GLU A 178 4.13 4.19 11.26
N ARG A 179 4.92 4.76 10.33
CA ARG A 179 6.26 4.26 10.04
C ARG A 179 7.23 4.42 11.19
N ARG A 180 7.22 5.55 11.91
CA ARG A 180 8.13 5.81 13.02
C ARG A 180 7.75 5.02 14.26
N ILE A 181 6.45 4.72 14.46
CA ILE A 181 6.03 3.74 15.47
C ILE A 181 6.70 2.39 15.17
N TYR A 182 6.69 1.94 13.91
CA TYR A 182 7.31 0.68 13.52
C TYR A 182 8.85 0.69 13.54
N GLU A 183 9.46 1.73 12.98
CA GLU A 183 10.90 1.82 12.72
C GLU A 183 11.70 2.29 13.96
N GLU A 184 11.06 2.93 14.94
CA GLU A 184 11.72 3.50 16.13
C GLU A 184 11.09 3.03 17.44
N PHE A 185 9.79 3.27 17.67
CA PHE A 185 9.14 3.01 18.96
C PHE A 185 9.10 1.51 19.28
N ARG A 186 8.60 0.69 18.35
CA ARG A 186 8.52 -0.78 18.48
C ARG A 186 9.86 -1.45 18.77
N LYS A 187 10.95 -0.93 18.20
CA LYS A 187 12.30 -1.49 18.44
C LYS A 187 12.73 -1.39 19.91
N LYS A 188 12.16 -0.43 20.65
CA LYS A 188 12.39 -0.24 22.09
C LYS A 188 11.27 -0.87 22.94
N ASN A 189 10.06 -0.95 22.38
CA ASN A 189 8.85 -1.42 23.05
C ASN A 189 8.23 -2.61 22.30
N PRO A 190 8.63 -3.86 22.62
CA PRO A 190 8.12 -5.07 21.94
C PRO A 190 6.63 -5.33 22.18
N ALA A 191 6.04 -4.64 23.18
CA ALA A 191 4.61 -4.68 23.45
C ALA A 191 3.75 -4.06 22.35
N ILE A 192 4.28 -3.17 21.50
CA ILE A 192 3.51 -2.65 20.38
C ILE A 192 3.54 -3.66 19.22
N GLY A 193 2.37 -4.13 18.84
CA GLY A 193 2.15 -5.02 17.70
C GLY A 193 2.31 -4.31 16.36
N GLU A 194 2.21 -5.08 15.28
CA GLU A 194 2.36 -4.57 13.91
C GLU A 194 1.07 -3.96 13.34
N ASP A 195 -0.08 -4.25 13.93
CA ASP A 195 -1.34 -3.62 13.58
C ASP A 195 -1.49 -2.26 14.25
N VAL A 196 -1.11 -1.24 13.47
CA VAL A 196 -1.23 0.17 13.84
C VAL A 196 -1.98 0.88 12.73
N LYS A 197 -3.16 1.42 13.05
CA LYS A 197 -3.94 2.28 12.16
C LYS A 197 -3.86 3.71 12.65
N VAL A 198 -3.53 4.63 11.75
CA VAL A 198 -3.43 6.06 12.04
C VAL A 198 -4.48 6.80 11.20
N MET A 199 -5.35 7.53 11.88
CA MET A 199 -6.35 8.42 11.28
C MET A 199 -6.00 9.85 11.66
N GLY A 200 -5.84 10.73 10.67
CA GLY A 200 -5.68 12.15 10.85
C GLY A 200 -6.93 12.90 10.37
N LEU A 201 -7.48 13.73 11.24
CA LEU A 201 -8.49 14.72 10.90
C LEU A 201 -7.89 16.11 11.15
N ARG A 202 -7.75 16.91 10.09
CA ARG A 202 -7.41 18.32 10.23
C ARG A 202 -8.67 19.16 10.14
N GLU A 203 -8.88 20.00 11.15
CA GLU A 203 -9.90 21.03 11.20
C GLU A 203 -9.22 22.39 11.27
N LYS A 204 -9.12 23.07 10.11
CA LYS A 204 -8.34 24.29 9.93
C LYS A 204 -6.86 24.08 10.31
N ASP A 205 -6.47 24.58 11.49
CA ASP A 205 -5.10 24.59 12.01
C ASP A 205 -4.90 23.63 13.20
N ARG A 206 -5.88 22.76 13.48
CA ARG A 206 -5.80 21.70 14.48
C ARG A 206 -5.88 20.34 13.81
N ILE A 207 -5.01 19.42 14.18
CA ILE A 207 -5.00 18.04 13.69
C ILE A 207 -5.27 17.11 14.87
N SER A 208 -6.28 16.27 14.75
CA SER A 208 -6.54 15.15 15.66
C SER A 208 -6.00 13.87 15.02
N LEU A 209 -5.01 13.26 15.67
CA LEU A 209 -4.48 11.94 15.31
C LEU A 209 -5.10 10.89 16.22
N THR A 210 -5.90 10.00 15.64
CA THR A 210 -6.40 8.79 16.32
C THR A 210 -5.59 7.59 15.88
N ILE A 211 -4.96 6.91 16.85
CA ILE A 211 -4.10 5.76 16.65
C ILE A 211 -4.77 4.56 17.32
N ALA A 212 -5.04 3.52 16.53
CA ALA A 212 -5.39 2.21 17.05
C ALA A 212 -4.16 1.32 16.89
N ALA A 213 -3.54 0.93 18.01
CA ALA A 213 -2.34 0.11 18.04
C ALA A 213 -2.60 -1.14 18.88
N ALA A 214 -2.42 -2.31 18.28
CA ALA A 214 -2.50 -3.59 18.99
C ALA A 214 -1.35 -3.71 20.00
N PHE A 215 -1.64 -4.16 21.22
CA PHE A 215 -0.62 -4.47 22.22
C PHE A 215 -0.46 -5.99 22.32
N VAL A 216 0.79 -6.48 22.33
CA VAL A 216 1.10 -7.91 22.41
C VAL A 216 1.19 -8.32 23.88
N ASP A 217 0.27 -9.18 24.27
CA ASP A 217 -0.12 -9.45 25.64
C ASP A 217 0.96 -10.06 26.54
N ARG A 218 1.83 -10.91 25.98
CA ARG A 218 2.96 -11.52 26.68
C ARG A 218 4.01 -10.51 27.15
N TYR A 219 4.00 -9.30 26.59
CA TYR A 219 4.91 -8.22 26.99
C TYR A 219 4.23 -7.19 27.90
N VAL A 220 3.00 -7.45 28.36
CA VAL A 220 2.24 -6.53 29.21
C VAL A 220 1.68 -7.30 30.41
N ALA A 221 2.19 -7.06 31.61
CA ALA A 221 1.86 -7.85 32.79
C ALA A 221 0.54 -7.47 33.45
N ASN A 222 0.02 -6.25 33.22
CA ASN A 222 -1.25 -5.77 33.78
C ASN A 222 -1.68 -4.44 33.13
N ILE A 223 -2.89 -3.99 33.49
CA ILE A 223 -3.49 -2.75 32.98
C ILE A 223 -2.66 -1.48 33.23
N LYS A 224 -1.88 -1.42 34.32
CA LYS A 224 -1.05 -0.23 34.61
C LYS A 224 0.13 -0.15 33.66
N GLU A 225 0.70 -1.29 33.28
CA GLU A 225 1.79 -1.35 32.31
C GLU A 225 1.28 -1.04 30.90
N TYR A 226 0.09 -1.54 30.53
CA TYR A 226 -0.60 -1.16 29.30
C TYR A 226 -0.76 0.36 29.20
N ASP A 227 -1.29 0.98 30.25
CA ASP A 227 -1.54 2.41 30.31
C ASP A 227 -0.23 3.23 30.20
N ALA A 228 0.81 2.82 30.93
CA ALA A 228 2.12 3.47 30.86
C ALA A 228 2.74 3.41 29.45
N ILE A 229 2.70 2.24 28.79
CA ILE A 229 3.21 2.10 27.42
C ILE A 229 2.36 2.92 26.44
N LYS A 230 1.04 3.01 26.67
CA LYS A 230 0.14 3.86 25.88
C LYS A 230 0.49 5.34 26.01
N GLU A 231 0.74 5.83 27.22
CA GLU A 231 1.22 7.20 27.48
C GLU A 231 2.58 7.46 26.81
N GLU A 232 3.52 6.51 26.87
CA GLU A 232 4.80 6.60 26.19
C GLU A 232 4.63 6.72 24.66
N LEU A 233 3.74 5.93 24.07
CA LEU A 233 3.42 5.99 22.65
C LEU A 233 2.79 7.34 22.27
N GLU A 234 1.83 7.81 23.07
CA GLU A 234 1.21 9.12 22.87
C GLU A 234 2.23 10.26 22.92
N ASN A 235 3.13 10.25 23.91
CA ASN A 235 4.19 11.24 24.05
C ASN A 235 5.20 11.18 22.91
N PHE A 236 5.59 9.98 22.49
CA PHE A 236 6.46 9.79 21.32
C PHE A 236 5.82 10.39 20.06
N VAL A 237 4.55 10.12 19.81
CA VAL A 237 3.83 10.66 18.64
C VAL A 237 3.73 12.18 18.72
N LYS A 238 3.43 12.75 19.89
CA LYS A 238 3.41 14.22 20.09
C LYS A 238 4.77 14.84 19.78
N GLU A 239 5.86 14.25 20.24
CA GLU A 239 7.22 14.73 19.99
C GLU A 239 7.53 14.76 18.48
N ILE A 240 7.34 13.64 17.79
CA ILE A 240 7.66 13.55 16.36
C ILE A 240 6.71 14.36 15.46
N SER A 241 5.50 14.69 15.94
CA SER A 241 4.53 15.46 15.16
C SER A 241 5.04 16.86 14.82
N SER A 242 5.83 17.46 15.73
CA SER A 242 6.44 18.78 15.56
C SER A 242 7.43 18.87 14.40
N GLU A 243 7.94 17.73 13.90
CA GLU A 243 8.82 17.68 12.72
C GLU A 243 8.06 17.81 11.39
N TYR A 244 6.73 17.62 11.40
CA TYR A 244 5.92 17.55 10.19
C TYR A 244 4.95 18.72 10.03
N THR A 245 4.60 19.41 11.12
CA THR A 245 3.65 20.52 11.10
C THR A 245 3.86 21.46 12.29
N GLU A 246 3.57 22.74 12.09
CA GLU A 246 3.49 23.75 13.17
C GLU A 246 2.07 23.85 13.77
N ARG A 247 1.10 23.12 13.20
CA ARG A 247 -0.29 23.09 13.67
C ARG A 247 -0.39 22.42 15.03
N GLU A 248 -1.46 22.74 15.76
CA GLU A 248 -1.76 22.05 17.00
C GLU A 248 -2.12 20.58 16.70
N VAL A 249 -1.40 19.63 17.29
CA VAL A 249 -1.66 18.19 17.12
C VAL A 249 -2.13 17.60 18.44
N GLU A 250 -3.37 17.10 18.44
CA GLU A 250 -3.93 16.30 19.53
C GLU A 250 -3.79 14.81 19.16
N VAL A 251 -3.28 14.00 20.09
CA VAL A 251 -3.03 12.58 19.86
C VAL A 251 -3.92 11.75 20.78
N PHE A 252 -4.58 10.77 20.20
CA PHE A 252 -5.41 9.80 20.91
C PHE A 252 -4.95 8.39 20.57
N VAL A 253 -4.73 7.56 21.58
CA VAL A 253 -4.33 6.16 21.40
C VAL A 253 -5.40 5.25 21.99
N ASN A 254 -5.83 4.25 21.22
CA ASN A 254 -6.79 3.22 21.60
C ASN A 254 -8.05 3.78 22.28
N THR A 255 -8.74 4.67 21.58
CA THR A 255 -9.94 5.38 22.08
C THR A 255 -11.12 4.48 22.42
N ALA A 256 -11.07 3.20 22.05
CA ALA A 256 -12.08 2.20 22.37
C ALA A 256 -11.82 1.48 23.71
N ASP A 257 -10.69 1.76 24.37
CA ASP A 257 -10.39 1.22 25.69
C ASP A 257 -11.46 1.65 26.72
N ASP A 258 -11.86 0.72 27.58
CA ASP A 258 -12.73 0.93 28.72
C ASP A 258 -12.13 0.25 29.97
N TYR A 259 -11.53 1.08 30.82
CA TYR A 259 -10.88 0.62 32.05
C TYR A 259 -11.87 0.17 33.13
N GLU A 260 -13.15 0.56 33.06
CA GLU A 260 -14.15 0.11 34.03
C GLU A 260 -14.50 -1.37 33.79
N THR A 261 -14.57 -1.77 32.53
CA THR A 261 -14.82 -3.16 32.13
C THR A 261 -13.55 -3.97 31.90
N GLY A 262 -12.38 -3.31 31.89
CA GLY A 262 -11.08 -3.94 31.58
C GLY A 262 -10.90 -4.27 30.10
N CYS A 263 -11.73 -3.68 29.23
CA CYS A 263 -11.64 -3.82 27.78
C CYS A 263 -10.49 -2.95 27.26
N VAL A 264 -9.42 -3.57 26.79
CA VAL A 264 -8.26 -2.88 26.19
C VAL A 264 -7.81 -3.58 24.93
N TYR A 265 -7.10 -2.87 24.05
CA TYR A 265 -6.62 -3.43 22.79
C TYR A 265 -5.39 -4.34 22.97
N LEU A 266 -5.59 -5.49 23.60
CA LEU A 266 -4.61 -6.59 23.71
C LEU A 266 -4.80 -7.63 22.60
N THR A 267 -3.69 -8.21 22.19
CA THR A 267 -3.60 -9.27 21.17
C THR A 267 -2.50 -10.25 21.57
N VAL A 268 -2.59 -11.50 21.12
CA VAL A 268 -1.57 -12.53 21.31
C VAL A 268 -0.45 -12.39 20.27
N THR A 269 -0.80 -11.97 19.06
CA THR A 269 0.02 -12.04 17.84
C THR A 269 0.44 -10.67 17.29
N GLY A 270 -0.17 -9.57 17.76
CA GLY A 270 0.10 -8.22 17.29
C GLY A 270 -0.75 -7.76 16.10
N THR A 271 -1.80 -8.50 15.73
CA THR A 271 -2.78 -8.12 14.70
C THR A 271 -4.21 -8.38 15.17
N SER A 272 -5.18 -7.52 14.79
CA SER A 272 -6.59 -7.78 15.09
C SER A 272 -7.18 -8.95 14.28
N ALA A 273 -6.48 -9.44 13.25
CA ALA A 273 -6.90 -10.62 12.50
C ALA A 273 -7.09 -11.86 13.40
N GLU A 274 -6.42 -11.92 14.56
CA GLU A 274 -6.60 -13.02 15.50
C GLU A 274 -7.97 -13.04 16.20
N ASN A 275 -8.71 -11.93 16.23
CA ASN A 275 -9.92 -11.80 17.04
C ASN A 275 -10.94 -10.79 16.48
N GLY A 276 -11.40 -11.04 15.25
CA GLY A 276 -12.64 -10.48 14.72
C GLY A 276 -12.54 -9.56 13.50
N ASP A 277 -11.35 -9.17 13.05
CA ASP A 277 -11.20 -8.34 11.84
C ASP A 277 -10.77 -9.17 10.62
N ASP A 278 -11.63 -9.16 9.60
CA ASP A 278 -11.32 -9.71 8.28
C ASP A 278 -10.44 -8.73 7.47
N GLY A 279 -9.77 -9.25 6.44
CA GLY A 279 -8.92 -8.45 5.56
C GLY A 279 -9.02 -8.88 4.10
N SER A 280 -8.88 -7.94 3.17
CA SER A 280 -8.84 -8.28 1.74
C SER A 280 -8.01 -7.30 0.92
N VAL A 281 -7.45 -7.81 -0.18
CA VAL A 281 -6.63 -7.01 -1.10
C VAL A 281 -7.41 -5.79 -1.61
N GLY A 282 -6.75 -4.64 -1.67
CA GLY A 282 -7.33 -3.42 -2.23
C GLY A 282 -8.31 -2.69 -1.31
N ARG A 283 -8.51 -3.15 -0.06
CA ARG A 283 -9.32 -2.45 0.96
C ARG A 283 -8.50 -1.57 1.90
N GLY A 284 -7.17 -1.62 1.75
CA GLY A 284 -6.21 -0.83 2.50
C GLY A 284 -5.84 0.48 1.82
N ASN A 285 -4.58 0.85 2.00
CA ASN A 285 -3.97 2.06 1.44
C ASN A 285 -3.97 2.05 -0.10
N ARG A 286 -3.83 3.23 -0.71
CA ARG A 286 -3.50 3.35 -2.14
C ARG A 286 -1.99 3.19 -2.36
N CYS A 287 -1.52 3.19 -3.61
CA CYS A 287 -0.10 3.03 -3.96
C CYS A 287 0.87 4.04 -3.31
N ASN A 288 0.37 5.21 -2.88
CA ASN A 288 1.16 6.20 -2.16
C ASN A 288 1.26 5.91 -0.65
N GLY A 289 0.59 4.87 -0.15
CA GLY A 289 0.59 4.47 1.24
C GLY A 289 -0.50 5.10 2.11
N LEU A 290 -1.48 5.80 1.52
CA LEU A 290 -2.51 6.51 2.26
C LEU A 290 -3.91 6.27 1.67
N ILE A 291 -4.93 6.55 2.47
CA ILE A 291 -6.32 6.72 2.07
C ILE A 291 -6.65 8.20 2.28
N THR A 292 -6.97 8.91 1.20
CA THR A 292 -7.07 10.38 1.20
C THR A 292 -8.37 10.81 0.52
N PRO A 293 -9.52 10.81 1.23
CA PRO A 293 -10.82 11.16 0.64
C PRO A 293 -10.89 12.57 0.01
N GLY A 294 -10.00 13.49 0.42
CA GLY A 294 -9.88 14.82 -0.18
C GLY A 294 -9.18 14.83 -1.55
N ARG A 295 -8.51 13.73 -1.93
CA ARG A 295 -7.77 13.58 -3.20
C ARG A 295 -8.49 12.60 -4.13
N PRO A 296 -8.34 12.71 -5.46
CA PRO A 296 -8.79 11.66 -6.37
C PRO A 296 -7.98 10.37 -6.15
N MET A 297 -8.67 9.23 -6.17
CA MET A 297 -8.06 7.91 -5.94
C MET A 297 -8.48 6.91 -7.01
N SER A 298 -7.60 5.98 -7.34
CA SER A 298 -7.96 4.79 -8.11
C SER A 298 -8.50 3.70 -7.17
N MET A 299 -9.57 3.03 -7.61
CA MET A 299 -10.13 1.86 -6.94
C MET A 299 -9.39 0.57 -7.32
N GLU A 300 -8.47 0.63 -8.29
CA GLU A 300 -7.62 -0.50 -8.66
C GLU A 300 -6.73 -0.88 -7.48
N ALA A 301 -6.89 -2.11 -6.98
CA ALA A 301 -5.88 -2.72 -6.12
C ALA A 301 -4.59 -2.89 -6.91
N SER A 302 -3.44 -2.55 -6.35
CA SER A 302 -2.13 -2.65 -7.00
C SER A 302 -1.38 -3.94 -6.63
N SER A 303 -1.50 -4.36 -5.38
CA SER A 303 -0.81 -5.52 -4.82
C SER A 303 -1.26 -6.81 -5.47
N GLY A 304 -0.31 -7.68 -5.85
CA GLY A 304 -0.58 -8.99 -6.44
C GLY A 304 -0.80 -9.00 -7.95
N LYS A 305 -1.09 -7.85 -8.57
CA LYS A 305 -1.22 -7.75 -10.03
C LYS A 305 0.11 -7.93 -10.76
N ASN A 306 0.04 -8.43 -12.00
CA ASN A 306 1.20 -8.64 -12.85
C ASN A 306 2.00 -7.34 -13.08
N PRO A 307 3.33 -7.32 -12.86
CA PRO A 307 4.13 -6.11 -13.05
C PRO A 307 4.44 -5.77 -14.51
N ILE A 308 4.05 -6.60 -15.49
CA ILE A 308 4.41 -6.43 -16.90
C ILE A 308 3.37 -5.62 -17.67
N ASN A 309 2.10 -5.97 -17.51
CA ASN A 309 1.04 -5.42 -18.35
C ASN A 309 -0.23 -5.03 -17.60
N HIS A 310 -0.28 -5.24 -16.27
CA HIS A 310 -1.44 -4.85 -15.50
C HIS A 310 -1.43 -3.35 -15.21
N VAL A 311 -2.16 -2.59 -16.03
CA VAL A 311 -2.18 -1.13 -15.97
C VAL A 311 -2.75 -0.57 -14.66
N GLY A 312 -3.72 -1.26 -14.04
CA GLY A 312 -4.16 -0.93 -12.67
C GLY A 312 -3.03 -0.84 -11.64
N LYS A 313 -1.96 -1.64 -11.77
CA LYS A 313 -0.75 -1.53 -10.94
C LYS A 313 0.23 -0.51 -11.51
N ILE A 314 0.64 -0.71 -12.75
CA ILE A 314 1.73 0.04 -13.38
C ILE A 314 1.42 1.53 -13.45
N TYR A 315 0.19 1.90 -13.81
CA TYR A 315 -0.20 3.30 -13.93
C TYR A 315 -0.40 3.99 -12.60
N ASN A 316 -0.83 3.30 -11.54
CA ASN A 316 -0.85 3.90 -10.21
C ASN A 316 0.58 4.19 -9.72
N LEU A 317 1.51 3.25 -9.90
CA LEU A 317 2.93 3.46 -9.55
C LEU A 317 3.56 4.59 -10.39
N LEU A 318 3.34 4.57 -11.70
CA LEU A 318 3.87 5.58 -12.62
C LEU A 318 3.28 6.97 -12.33
N ALA A 319 1.97 7.08 -12.09
CA ALA A 319 1.33 8.36 -11.82
C ALA A 319 1.88 9.02 -10.54
N ASN A 320 2.15 8.23 -9.49
CA ASN A 320 2.77 8.73 -8.26
C ASN A 320 4.21 9.25 -8.53
N GLN A 321 5.00 8.53 -9.32
CA GLN A 321 6.36 8.96 -9.65
C GLN A 321 6.38 10.21 -10.56
N ILE A 322 5.46 10.31 -11.54
CA ILE A 322 5.31 11.50 -12.38
C ILE A 322 4.92 12.70 -11.51
N ALA A 323 3.91 12.54 -10.65
CA ALA A 323 3.46 13.61 -9.78
C ALA A 323 4.61 14.09 -8.86
N ALA A 324 5.33 13.17 -8.23
CA ALA A 324 6.45 13.49 -7.36
C ALA A 324 7.55 14.28 -8.10
N ARG A 325 7.97 13.82 -9.28
CA ARG A 325 8.99 14.53 -10.08
C ARG A 325 8.52 15.90 -10.54
N ILE A 326 7.26 16.05 -10.94
CA ILE A 326 6.72 17.37 -11.31
C ILE A 326 6.73 18.32 -10.11
N ALA A 327 6.28 17.87 -8.94
CA ALA A 327 6.25 18.69 -7.74
C ALA A 327 7.66 19.09 -7.25
N GLU A 328 8.67 18.24 -7.48
CA GLU A 328 10.06 18.49 -7.09
C GLU A 328 10.83 19.35 -8.11
N GLU A 329 10.70 19.05 -9.41
CA GLU A 329 11.54 19.63 -10.46
C GLU A 329 10.92 20.88 -11.12
N VAL A 330 9.59 21.07 -11.05
CA VAL A 330 8.90 22.19 -11.70
C VAL A 330 8.56 23.29 -10.68
N GLU A 331 9.35 24.36 -10.70
CA GLU A 331 9.11 25.54 -9.86
C GLU A 331 7.72 26.15 -10.14
N GLY A 332 6.97 26.45 -9.08
CA GLY A 332 5.66 27.08 -9.18
C GLY A 332 4.47 26.14 -9.12
N VAL A 333 4.67 24.83 -8.94
CA VAL A 333 3.61 23.86 -8.66
C VAL A 333 3.24 23.90 -7.17
N GLU A 334 1.97 24.17 -6.86
CA GLU A 334 1.42 23.99 -5.51
C GLU A 334 0.96 22.54 -5.31
N GLU A 335 0.19 22.02 -6.27
CA GLU A 335 -0.27 20.63 -6.31
C GLU A 335 -0.30 20.13 -7.75
N VAL A 336 -0.09 18.82 -7.94
CA VAL A 336 -0.23 18.14 -9.22
C VAL A 336 -0.97 16.82 -9.04
N TYR A 337 -1.87 16.53 -9.98
CA TYR A 337 -2.67 15.31 -10.05
C TYR A 337 -2.46 14.66 -11.41
N VAL A 338 -2.02 13.41 -11.40
CA VAL A 338 -1.72 12.63 -12.61
C VAL A 338 -2.74 11.50 -12.74
N ARG A 339 -3.39 11.40 -13.89
CA ARG A 339 -4.31 10.31 -14.23
C ARG A 339 -3.88 9.67 -15.54
N ILE A 340 -3.70 8.36 -15.55
CA ILE A 340 -3.30 7.62 -16.73
C ILE A 340 -4.37 6.58 -17.03
N LEU A 341 -5.01 6.68 -18.18
CA LEU A 341 -6.04 5.78 -18.66
C LEU A 341 -5.49 4.90 -19.78
N SER A 342 -5.62 3.59 -19.61
CA SER A 342 -5.28 2.61 -20.64
C SER A 342 -6.45 2.35 -21.59
N GLN A 343 -6.17 1.63 -22.67
CA GLN A 343 -7.19 0.91 -23.42
C GLN A 343 -6.65 -0.51 -23.65
N ILE A 344 -7.45 -1.53 -23.35
CA ILE A 344 -7.04 -2.94 -23.48
C ILE A 344 -6.46 -3.23 -24.86
N GLY A 345 -5.33 -3.94 -24.90
CA GLY A 345 -4.63 -4.30 -26.13
C GLY A 345 -3.77 -3.19 -26.75
N LYS A 346 -3.67 -2.00 -26.13
CA LYS A 346 -2.73 -0.94 -26.53
C LYS A 346 -1.41 -1.04 -25.78
N PRO A 347 -0.27 -0.62 -26.36
CA PRO A 347 1.01 -0.56 -25.64
C PRO A 347 0.90 0.25 -24.35
N ILE A 348 1.47 -0.24 -23.26
CA ILE A 348 1.37 0.44 -21.95
C ILE A 348 2.08 1.81 -21.91
N ASN A 349 2.98 2.09 -22.86
CA ASN A 349 3.60 3.42 -23.04
C ASN A 349 2.78 4.35 -23.96
N GLU A 350 1.64 3.89 -24.48
CA GLU A 350 0.71 4.67 -25.31
C GLU A 350 -0.68 4.72 -24.67
N PRO A 351 -0.81 5.38 -23.49
CA PRO A 351 -2.09 5.47 -22.81
C PRO A 351 -3.12 6.19 -23.66
N LYS A 352 -4.41 5.84 -23.48
CA LYS A 352 -5.53 6.53 -24.11
C LYS A 352 -5.53 8.02 -23.75
N ALA A 353 -5.22 8.32 -22.49
CA ALA A 353 -4.97 9.66 -21.99
C ALA A 353 -4.00 9.62 -20.80
N LEU A 354 -3.06 10.56 -20.76
CA LEU A 354 -2.24 10.91 -19.61
C LEU A 354 -2.57 12.37 -19.27
N SER A 355 -3.40 12.59 -18.26
CA SER A 355 -3.81 13.90 -17.78
C SER A 355 -2.94 14.32 -16.61
N VAL A 356 -2.37 15.53 -16.70
CA VAL A 356 -1.61 16.20 -15.65
C VAL A 356 -2.34 17.49 -15.32
N GLN A 357 -2.98 17.52 -14.16
CA GLN A 357 -3.69 18.69 -13.65
C GLN A 357 -2.81 19.39 -12.62
N VAL A 358 -2.50 20.66 -12.83
CA VAL A 358 -1.62 21.44 -11.96
C VAL A 358 -2.41 22.55 -11.30
N ILE A 359 -2.24 22.73 -9.99
CA ILE A 359 -2.61 23.95 -9.28
C ILE A 359 -1.33 24.79 -9.15
N PRO A 360 -1.22 25.94 -9.84
CA PRO A 360 -0.06 26.82 -9.72
C PRO A 360 -0.02 27.51 -8.36
N LYS A 361 1.19 27.83 -7.89
CA LYS A 361 1.40 28.76 -6.78
C LYS A 361 0.88 30.15 -7.14
N SER A 362 0.51 30.94 -6.15
CA SER A 362 0.08 32.33 -6.37
C SER A 362 1.14 33.11 -7.16
N GLY A 363 0.73 33.74 -8.26
CA GLY A 363 1.62 34.49 -9.15
C GLY A 363 2.30 33.67 -10.26
N TYR A 364 2.10 32.35 -10.30
CA TYR A 364 2.54 31.50 -11.41
C TYR A 364 1.43 31.31 -12.44
N ASP A 365 1.84 31.13 -13.70
CA ASP A 365 0.95 30.93 -14.84
C ASP A 365 1.19 29.54 -15.42
N ILE A 366 0.12 28.82 -15.73
CA ILE A 366 0.18 27.45 -16.26
C ILE A 366 1.03 27.35 -17.54
N SER A 367 1.07 28.38 -18.37
CA SER A 367 1.86 28.40 -19.61
C SER A 367 3.36 28.19 -19.39
N LYS A 368 3.87 28.50 -18.20
CA LYS A 368 5.28 28.26 -17.82
C LYS A 368 5.51 26.86 -17.26
N LEU A 369 4.47 26.22 -16.74
CA LEU A 369 4.53 24.89 -16.10
C LEU A 369 4.19 23.77 -17.08
N GLU A 370 3.41 24.08 -18.13
CA GLU A 370 2.87 23.11 -19.07
C GLU A 370 3.95 22.26 -19.73
N ARG A 371 4.94 22.91 -20.33
CA ARG A 371 6.01 22.21 -21.07
C ARG A 371 6.91 21.38 -20.15
N PRO A 372 7.46 21.89 -19.04
CA PRO A 372 8.23 21.07 -18.10
C PRO A 372 7.46 19.84 -17.59
N ALA A 373 6.20 20.01 -17.21
CA ALA A 373 5.37 18.91 -16.74
C ALA A 373 5.10 17.86 -17.84
N ARG A 374 4.86 18.33 -19.07
CA ARG A 374 4.68 17.46 -20.25
C ARG A 374 5.95 16.67 -20.56
N ASP A 375 7.11 17.32 -20.51
CA ASP A 375 8.40 16.71 -20.81
C ASP A 375 8.73 15.59 -19.79
N ILE A 376 8.47 15.81 -18.50
CA ILE A 376 8.59 14.78 -17.45
C ILE A 376 7.63 13.61 -17.71
N ALA A 377 6.35 13.90 -17.97
CA ALA A 377 5.36 12.85 -18.23
C ALA A 377 5.72 12.00 -19.46
N GLU A 378 6.21 12.64 -20.53
CA GLU A 378 6.64 11.99 -21.77
C GLU A 378 7.88 11.10 -21.55
N GLU A 379 8.88 11.60 -20.82
CA GLU A 379 10.07 10.83 -20.45
C GLU A 379 9.69 9.58 -19.64
N MET A 380 8.84 9.73 -18.64
CA MET A 380 8.49 8.65 -17.72
C MET A 380 7.61 7.58 -18.37
N ILE A 381 6.61 7.96 -19.17
CA ILE A 381 5.76 6.99 -19.88
C ILE A 381 6.55 6.23 -20.95
N ALA A 382 7.52 6.87 -21.61
CA ALA A 382 8.43 6.20 -22.55
C ALA A 382 9.29 5.13 -21.85
N ASN A 383 9.60 5.32 -20.56
CA ASN A 383 10.40 4.43 -19.73
C ASN A 383 9.56 3.56 -18.76
N VAL A 384 8.27 3.35 -19.04
CA VAL A 384 7.33 2.63 -18.15
C VAL A 384 7.83 1.22 -17.74
N GLY A 385 8.64 0.55 -18.58
CA GLY A 385 9.23 -0.75 -18.27
C GLY A 385 10.11 -0.75 -17.01
N LYS A 386 10.69 0.39 -16.60
CA LYS A 386 11.47 0.49 -15.36
C LYS A 386 10.61 0.20 -14.11
N ILE A 387 9.31 0.49 -14.16
CA ILE A 387 8.37 0.18 -13.07
C ILE A 387 8.33 -1.33 -12.82
N THR A 388 8.33 -2.14 -13.87
CA THR A 388 8.36 -3.61 -13.78
C THR A 388 9.57 -4.08 -12.98
N ASP A 389 10.77 -3.61 -13.35
CA ASP A 389 12.02 -4.02 -12.71
C ASP A 389 12.01 -3.63 -11.23
N MET A 390 11.62 -2.38 -10.93
CA MET A 390 11.52 -1.88 -9.55
C MET A 390 10.56 -2.71 -8.69
N VAL A 391 9.42 -3.14 -9.25
CA VAL A 391 8.45 -3.99 -8.53
C VAL A 391 9.04 -5.37 -8.23
N ILE A 392 9.66 -6.03 -9.22
CA ILE A 392 10.23 -7.38 -9.05
C ILE A 392 11.39 -7.36 -8.03
N GLU A 393 12.20 -6.30 -8.06
CA GLU A 393 13.28 -6.06 -7.10
C GLU A 393 12.76 -5.64 -5.71
N GLY A 394 11.53 -5.14 -5.61
CA GLY A 394 10.93 -4.64 -4.36
C GLY A 394 11.39 -3.24 -3.97
N LYS A 395 11.78 -2.43 -4.95
CA LYS A 395 12.21 -1.05 -4.77
C LYS A 395 11.05 -0.05 -4.75
N VAL A 396 9.83 -0.48 -5.07
CA VAL A 396 8.62 0.34 -5.07
C VAL A 396 7.55 -0.33 -4.21
N ARG A 397 6.91 0.46 -3.35
CA ARG A 397 5.78 0.02 -2.53
C ARG A 397 4.50 0.04 -3.36
N THR A 398 3.58 -0.87 -3.06
CA THR A 398 2.28 -0.95 -3.73
C THR A 398 1.12 -0.48 -2.84
N PHE A 399 1.35 -0.25 -1.55
CA PHE A 399 0.39 0.19 -0.54
C PHE A 399 1.10 0.83 0.66
#